data_AF-A0A9X5I5K7-F1
#
_entry.id   AF-A0A9X5I5K7-F1
#
_cell.length_a   1.000
_cell.length_b   1.000
_cell.length_c   1.000
_cell.angle_alpha   90.00
_cell.angle_beta   90.00
_cell.angle_gamma   90.00
#
_symmetry.space_group_name_H-M   'P 1'
#
loop_
_entity.id
_entity.type
_entity.pdbx_description
1 polymer ?
#
loop_
_entity_poly.entity_id
_entity_poly.type
_entity_poly.pdbx_seq_one_letter_code
_entity_poly.pdbx_strand_id
1 'polypeptide(L)'
;MLFSQKWMRLGITTVIVLFSAGSVTKVAAHHGFTGEYDASRPLYIQGTVQQVRWQSPHSTLIVELPKNLEVPPEFRQLSTSELGSDTQKQLTVSPDLLGTRSRVEFPPVSSMVAPLQDRLQVGDSIQLVVLRNCQPPNQLRVLLARLTDGTTVARAKTANQVNGCSS
;
A
#
# COMPACT_ATOMS: atom_id res chain seq x y z
N MET A 1 36.68 -31.64 70.16
CA MET A 1 37.49 -31.92 68.95
C MET A 1 36.75 -32.95 68.11
N LEU A 2 36.63 -32.75 66.79
CA LEU A 2 36.68 -33.79 65.75
C LEU A 2 36.57 -33.12 64.37
N PHE A 3 37.42 -33.54 63.42
CA PHE A 3 37.48 -33.07 62.04
C PHE A 3 36.83 -34.11 61.11
N SER A 4 36.12 -33.67 60.05
CA SER A 4 36.15 -34.24 58.68
C SER A 4 35.11 -33.50 57.82
N GLN A 5 35.47 -32.52 56.98
CA GLN A 5 36.08 -32.60 55.63
C GLN A 5 35.15 -33.10 54.50
N LYS A 6 34.74 -32.13 53.66
CA LYS A 6 34.24 -32.33 52.28
C LYS A 6 32.88 -33.09 52.26
N TRP A 7 32.15 -33.31 51.16
CA TRP A 7 32.51 -33.45 49.74
C TRP A 7 31.60 -32.64 48.83
N MET A 8 32.19 -31.82 47.95
CA MET A 8 31.49 -31.30 46.79
C MET A 8 31.46 -32.39 45.71
N ARG A 9 30.26 -32.84 45.32
CA ARG A 9 30.05 -33.70 44.15
C ARG A 9 29.09 -33.00 43.20
N LEU A 10 29.58 -32.69 42.01
CA LEU A 10 28.80 -32.06 40.94
C LEU A 10 27.85 -33.11 40.33
N GLY A 11 26.54 -32.82 40.31
CA GLY A 11 25.53 -33.70 39.75
C GLY A 11 24.74 -32.98 38.66
N ILE A 12 25.17 -33.13 37.39
CA ILE A 12 24.46 -32.59 36.22
C ILE A 12 23.47 -33.66 35.74
N THR A 13 22.20 -33.30 35.52
CA THR A 13 21.22 -34.21 34.89
C THR A 13 20.19 -33.46 34.05
N THR A 14 20.44 -33.43 32.74
CA THR A 14 19.43 -33.28 31.67
C THR A 14 19.09 -34.69 31.10
N VAL A 15 18.03 -34.91 30.32
CA VAL A 15 17.05 -33.97 29.71
C VAL A 15 15.63 -34.27 30.29
N ILE A 16 14.43 -34.17 29.67
CA ILE A 16 13.96 -33.98 28.29
C ILE A 16 12.78 -32.96 28.28
N VAL A 17 12.69 -32.22 27.18
CA VAL A 17 11.64 -31.27 26.77
C VAL A 17 10.26 -31.93 26.60
N LEU A 18 9.19 -31.28 27.08
CA LEU A 18 7.83 -31.51 26.57
C LEU A 18 7.58 -30.59 25.36
N PHE A 19 7.57 -31.17 24.16
CA PHE A 19 7.50 -30.42 22.91
C PHE A 19 6.06 -29.96 22.64
N SER A 20 5.70 -28.78 23.15
CA SER A 20 4.43 -28.13 22.80
C SER A 20 4.44 -27.79 21.31
N ALA A 21 3.86 -28.68 20.50
CA ALA A 21 3.67 -28.49 19.06
C ALA A 21 2.60 -27.42 18.80
N GLY A 22 2.92 -26.17 19.14
CA GLY A 22 2.10 -25.01 18.81
C GLY A 22 1.96 -24.93 17.30
N SER A 23 0.72 -25.03 16.81
CA SER A 23 0.41 -24.92 15.39
C SER A 23 0.95 -23.60 14.85
N VAL A 24 2.05 -23.67 14.10
CA VAL A 24 2.58 -22.52 13.35
C VAL A 24 1.62 -22.27 12.20
N THR A 25 0.52 -21.59 12.50
CA THR A 25 -0.23 -20.85 11.51
C THR A 25 0.78 -19.96 10.81
N LYS A 26 0.97 -20.16 9.51
CA LYS A 26 1.72 -19.21 8.69
C LYS A 26 0.89 -17.93 8.68
N VAL A 27 1.10 -17.08 9.68
CA VAL A 27 0.71 -15.67 9.64
C VAL A 27 1.44 -15.12 8.43
N ALA A 28 0.73 -15.05 7.32
CA ALA A 28 1.24 -14.43 6.11
C ALA A 28 1.51 -12.97 6.47
N ALA A 29 2.79 -12.67 6.69
CA ALA A 29 3.27 -11.31 6.80
C ALA A 29 2.88 -10.64 5.49
N HIS A 30 1.81 -9.85 5.56
CA HIS A 30 1.26 -9.11 4.44
C HIS A 30 2.18 -7.91 4.22
N HIS A 31 3.36 -8.20 3.68
CA HIS A 31 4.32 -7.24 3.18
C HIS A 31 3.62 -6.45 2.06
N GLY A 32 2.90 -5.37 2.40
CA GLY A 32 1.92 -4.72 1.50
C GLY A 32 2.47 -4.16 0.19
N PHE A 33 3.79 -4.28 0.00
CA PHE A 33 4.59 -3.74 -1.08
C PHE A 33 5.26 -4.81 -1.94
N THR A 34 5.21 -6.09 -1.54
CA THR A 34 5.55 -7.21 -2.41
C THR A 34 4.36 -7.54 -3.30
N GLY A 35 4.60 -7.65 -4.60
CA GLY A 35 3.57 -7.90 -5.59
C GLY A 35 3.83 -7.13 -6.88
N GLU A 36 3.28 -7.69 -7.96
CA GLU A 36 3.22 -7.05 -9.26
C GLU A 36 1.96 -6.19 -9.35
N TYR A 37 2.04 -5.05 -10.04
CA TYR A 37 0.93 -4.11 -10.19
C TYR A 37 0.58 -3.96 -11.66
N ASP A 38 -0.69 -4.09 -12.02
CA ASP A 38 -1.12 -4.10 -13.42
C ASP A 38 -1.15 -2.70 -14.03
N ALA A 39 -0.11 -2.37 -14.80
CA ALA A 39 0.01 -1.11 -15.52
C ALA A 39 -0.85 -1.04 -16.80
N SER A 40 -1.46 -2.16 -17.24
CA SER A 40 -2.35 -2.22 -18.40
C SER A 40 -3.82 -1.88 -18.07
N ARG A 41 -4.15 -1.84 -16.77
CA ARG A 41 -5.49 -1.48 -16.26
C ARG A 41 -5.40 -0.42 -15.14
N PRO A 42 -4.82 0.77 -15.42
CA PRO A 42 -4.69 1.83 -14.43
C PRO A 42 -6.05 2.46 -14.13
N LEU A 43 -6.28 2.75 -12.85
CA LEU A 43 -7.57 3.20 -12.37
C LEU A 43 -7.53 4.67 -11.99
N TYR A 44 -8.47 5.44 -12.53
CA TYR A 44 -8.82 6.75 -12.00
C TYR A 44 -9.71 6.58 -10.77
N ILE A 45 -9.42 7.35 -9.72
CA ILE A 45 -10.22 7.41 -8.50
C ILE A 45 -10.37 8.88 -8.12
N GLN A 46 -11.59 9.28 -7.77
CA GLN A 46 -11.86 10.55 -7.10
C GLN A 46 -12.88 10.30 -5.99
N GLY A 47 -12.71 11.00 -4.87
CA GLY A 47 -13.62 10.88 -3.74
C GLY A 47 -13.20 11.71 -2.53
N THR A 48 -14.01 11.63 -1.49
CA THR A 48 -13.77 12.34 -0.22
C THR A 48 -12.83 11.54 0.68
N VAL A 49 -11.77 12.16 1.18
CA VAL A 49 -10.85 11.54 2.14
C VAL A 49 -11.54 11.35 3.49
N GLN A 50 -11.73 10.10 3.87
CA GLN A 50 -12.34 9.69 5.15
C GLN A 50 -11.30 9.45 6.25
N GLN A 51 -10.05 9.17 5.88
CA GLN A 51 -8.96 8.95 6.83
C GLN A 51 -7.62 9.24 6.18
N VAL A 52 -6.74 9.93 6.92
CA VAL A 52 -5.33 10.14 6.58
C VAL A 52 -4.43 9.35 7.55
N ARG A 53 -3.34 8.76 7.04
CA ARG A 53 -2.25 8.17 7.84
C ARG A 53 -0.91 8.54 7.22
N TRP A 54 -0.35 9.67 7.65
CA TRP A 54 1.03 10.05 7.37
C TRP A 54 1.98 9.24 8.27
N GLN A 55 2.60 8.20 7.71
CA GLN A 55 3.52 7.33 8.42
C GLN A 55 4.60 6.76 7.50
N SER A 56 5.73 6.38 8.09
CA SER A 56 6.84 5.68 7.43
C SER A 56 6.71 4.16 7.64
N PRO A 57 7.10 3.31 6.67
CA PRO A 57 7.58 3.66 5.34
C PRO A 57 6.47 4.08 4.35
N HIS A 58 5.20 3.84 4.68
CA HIS A 58 4.09 3.96 3.73
C HIS A 58 2.88 4.66 4.32
N SER A 59 2.53 5.80 3.70
CA SER A 59 1.35 6.57 4.04
C SER A 59 0.11 6.05 3.29
N THR A 60 -1.04 6.07 3.95
CA THR A 60 -2.30 5.55 3.38
C THR A 60 -3.45 6.53 3.58
N LEU A 61 -4.40 6.49 2.64
CA LEU A 61 -5.69 7.18 2.76
C LEU A 61 -6.83 6.15 2.70
N ILE A 62 -7.95 6.48 3.33
CA ILE A 62 -9.26 5.90 2.97
C ILE A 62 -10.02 6.97 2.19
N VAL A 63 -10.46 6.64 0.98
CA VAL A 63 -11.21 7.54 0.08
C VAL A 63 -12.59 6.93 -0.18
N GLU A 64 -13.64 7.73 -0.03
CA GLU A 64 -15.01 7.33 -0.36
C GLU A 64 -15.38 7.84 -1.75
N LEU A 65 -15.61 6.92 -2.68
CA LEU A 65 -15.93 7.24 -4.08
C LEU A 65 -17.44 7.47 -4.26
N PRO A 66 -17.87 8.38 -5.15
CA PRO A 66 -19.27 8.48 -5.54
C PRO A 66 -19.71 7.23 -6.33
N LYS A 67 -21.03 7.07 -6.50
CA LYS A 67 -21.61 5.97 -7.31
C LYS A 67 -21.52 6.23 -8.82
N ASN A 68 -21.39 7.48 -9.22
CA ASN A 68 -21.21 7.96 -10.57
C ASN A 68 -19.84 8.65 -10.66
N LEU A 69 -18.88 7.99 -11.30
CA LEU A 69 -17.56 8.56 -11.57
C LEU A 69 -17.12 8.18 -12.98
N GLU A 70 -16.58 9.16 -13.70
CA GLU A 70 -15.96 9.01 -15.01
C GLU A 70 -14.53 9.56 -14.98
N VAL A 71 -13.69 9.18 -15.94
CA VAL A 71 -12.35 9.75 -16.09
C VAL A 71 -12.46 11.13 -16.74
N PRO A 72 -12.01 12.23 -16.09
CA PRO A 72 -12.12 13.57 -16.66
C PRO A 72 -11.27 13.74 -17.94
N PRO A 73 -11.65 14.63 -18.87
CA PRO A 73 -10.90 14.85 -20.10
C PRO A 73 -9.43 15.26 -19.89
N GLU A 74 -9.15 16.05 -18.86
CA GLU A 74 -7.81 16.57 -18.55
C GLU A 74 -6.85 15.48 -18.05
N PHE A 75 -7.34 14.38 -17.47
CA PHE A 75 -6.47 13.24 -17.13
C PHE A 75 -5.93 12.53 -18.38
N ARG A 76 -6.69 12.57 -19.49
CA ARG A 76 -6.22 12.13 -20.81
C ARG A 76 -5.30 13.16 -21.51
N GLN A 77 -4.98 14.27 -20.84
CA GLN A 77 -4.13 15.37 -21.33
C GLN A 77 -2.94 15.73 -20.40
N LEU A 78 -2.82 15.07 -19.24
CA LEU A 78 -1.61 15.05 -18.40
C LEU A 78 -0.34 14.78 -19.22
N SER A 79 0.84 15.15 -18.73
CA SER A 79 2.05 14.87 -19.51
C SER A 79 2.33 13.37 -19.56
N THR A 80 2.82 12.89 -20.71
CA THR A 80 3.28 11.50 -20.83
C THR A 80 4.52 11.21 -19.96
N SER A 81 5.20 12.24 -19.45
CA SER A 81 6.29 12.13 -18.48
C SER A 81 5.82 11.96 -17.02
N GLU A 82 4.58 12.30 -16.68
CA GLU A 82 4.01 12.11 -15.33
C GLU A 82 3.50 10.68 -15.09
N LEU A 83 2.91 10.05 -16.12
CA LEU A 83 2.25 8.74 -15.99
C LEU A 83 2.72 7.67 -17.00
N GLY A 84 3.36 8.06 -18.10
CA GLY A 84 3.53 7.20 -19.27
C GLY A 84 2.32 7.27 -20.22
N SER A 85 2.58 7.25 -21.54
CA SER A 85 1.56 7.41 -22.59
C SER A 85 0.45 6.36 -22.54
N ASP A 86 0.80 5.14 -22.16
CA ASP A 86 -0.08 3.99 -22.30
C ASP A 86 -1.01 3.90 -21.09
N THR A 87 -0.42 4.10 -19.90
CA THR A 87 -1.15 4.28 -18.64
C THR A 87 -2.18 5.42 -18.74
N GLN A 88 -1.82 6.56 -19.32
CA GLN A 88 -2.75 7.67 -19.57
C GLN A 88 -3.93 7.27 -20.47
N LYS A 89 -3.67 6.61 -21.59
CA LYS A 89 -4.70 6.22 -22.57
C LYS A 89 -5.64 5.13 -22.06
N GLN A 90 -5.16 4.32 -21.11
CA GLN A 90 -5.86 3.16 -20.54
C GLN A 90 -6.57 3.48 -19.21
N LEU A 91 -6.56 4.74 -18.77
CA LEU A 91 -7.29 5.17 -17.57
C LEU A 91 -8.78 4.82 -17.66
N THR A 92 -9.25 4.08 -16.66
CA THR A 92 -10.67 3.71 -16.51
C THR A 92 -11.12 3.88 -15.06
N VAL A 93 -12.44 3.88 -14.83
CA VAL A 93 -13.02 3.79 -13.49
C VAL A 93 -13.47 2.34 -13.28
N SER A 94 -13.07 1.72 -12.17
CA SER A 94 -13.41 0.33 -11.88
C SER A 94 -14.76 0.26 -11.15
N PRO A 95 -15.79 -0.44 -11.68
CA PRO A 95 -17.14 -0.43 -11.11
C PRO A 95 -17.23 -0.98 -9.68
N ASP A 96 -16.30 -1.86 -9.30
CA ASP A 96 -16.23 -2.45 -7.96
C ASP A 96 -15.76 -1.47 -6.86
N LEU A 97 -15.26 -0.28 -7.24
CA LEU A 97 -14.87 0.77 -6.30
C LEU A 97 -15.97 1.85 -6.11
N LEU A 98 -16.97 1.91 -7.00
CA LEU A 98 -18.02 2.95 -6.98
C LEU A 98 -18.91 2.85 -5.73
N GLY A 99 -19.08 3.95 -5.01
CA GLY A 99 -19.82 3.97 -3.75
C GLY A 99 -19.13 3.24 -2.59
N THR A 100 -17.84 2.91 -2.70
CA THR A 100 -17.07 2.19 -1.66
C THR A 100 -16.07 3.10 -0.94
N ARG A 101 -15.60 2.64 0.23
CA ARG A 101 -14.43 3.20 0.93
C ARG A 101 -13.17 2.43 0.57
N SER A 102 -12.46 2.91 -0.44
CA SER A 102 -11.21 2.32 -0.93
C SER A 102 -10.01 2.75 -0.09
N ARG A 103 -9.14 1.81 0.30
CA ARG A 103 -7.80 2.12 0.82
C ARG A 103 -6.85 2.32 -0.35
N VAL A 104 -6.22 3.48 -0.40
CA VAL A 104 -5.14 3.80 -1.35
C VAL A 104 -3.84 4.06 -0.60
N GLU A 105 -2.72 3.75 -1.25
CA GLU A 105 -1.44 3.57 -0.59
C GLU A 105 -0.29 4.22 -1.38
N PHE A 106 0.49 5.04 -0.69
CA PHE A 106 1.57 5.83 -1.28
C PHE A 106 2.89 5.04 -1.25
N PRO A 107 3.73 5.15 -2.30
CA PRO A 107 5.09 4.63 -2.28
C PRO A 107 5.94 5.37 -1.23
N PRO A 108 7.09 4.80 -0.81
CA PRO A 108 8.02 5.42 0.14
C PRO A 108 8.84 6.55 -0.53
N VAL A 109 8.17 7.52 -1.14
CA VAL A 109 8.77 8.56 -1.99
C VAL A 109 8.42 9.92 -1.41
N SER A 110 9.39 10.56 -0.76
CA SER A 110 9.16 11.81 -0.02
C SER A 110 8.64 12.94 -0.90
N SER A 111 9.09 13.04 -2.16
CA SER A 111 8.61 14.04 -3.12
C SER A 111 7.14 13.86 -3.52
N MET A 112 6.53 12.71 -3.25
CA MET A 112 5.12 12.42 -3.51
C MET A 112 4.24 12.55 -2.26
N VAL A 113 4.82 12.40 -1.06
CA VAL A 113 4.08 12.46 0.21
C VAL A 113 4.18 13.83 0.86
N ALA A 114 5.39 14.40 0.99
CA ALA A 114 5.61 15.65 1.72
C ALA A 114 4.77 16.85 1.20
N PRO A 115 4.59 17.07 -0.13
CA PRO A 115 3.74 18.17 -0.61
C PRO A 115 2.27 18.07 -0.22
N LEU A 116 1.80 16.88 0.21
CA LEU A 116 0.42 16.63 0.61
C LEU A 116 0.20 16.74 2.13
N GLN A 117 1.25 16.61 2.94
CA GLN A 117 1.13 16.39 4.39
C GLN A 117 0.39 17.52 5.12
N ASP A 118 0.74 18.76 4.81
CA ASP A 118 0.15 19.97 5.39
C ASP A 118 -1.06 20.50 4.59
N ARG A 119 -1.37 19.89 3.44
CA ARG A 119 -2.41 20.35 2.50
C ARG A 119 -3.68 19.51 2.52
N LEU A 120 -3.56 18.20 2.68
CA LEU A 120 -4.68 17.26 2.56
C LEU A 120 -5.19 16.82 3.93
N GLN A 121 -6.48 17.05 4.16
CA GLN A 121 -7.20 16.79 5.40
C GLN A 121 -8.34 15.78 5.18
N VAL A 122 -8.99 15.38 6.28
CA VAL A 122 -10.22 14.57 6.22
C VAL A 122 -11.39 15.47 5.86
N GLY A 123 -12.17 15.08 4.85
CA GLY A 123 -13.23 15.89 4.23
C GLY A 123 -12.87 16.42 2.85
N ASP A 124 -11.58 16.46 2.48
CA ASP A 124 -11.15 16.96 1.17
C ASP A 124 -11.51 16.02 0.03
N SER A 125 -11.78 16.58 -1.16
CA SER A 125 -11.83 15.84 -2.42
C SER A 125 -10.41 15.65 -2.96
N ILE A 126 -10.04 14.41 -3.27
CA ILE A 126 -8.76 14.08 -3.94
C ILE A 126 -9.00 13.34 -5.25
N GLN A 127 -8.19 13.64 -6.27
CA GLN A 127 -8.13 12.92 -7.54
C GLN A 127 -6.85 12.09 -7.59
N LEU A 128 -6.93 10.86 -8.07
CA LEU A 128 -5.85 9.87 -8.02
C LEU A 128 -5.78 9.05 -9.30
N VAL A 129 -4.58 8.65 -9.68
CA VAL A 129 -4.33 7.49 -10.55
C VAL A 129 -3.65 6.42 -9.72
N VAL A 130 -4.18 5.20 -9.73
CA VAL A 130 -3.65 4.05 -8.98
C VAL A 130 -3.47 2.83 -9.89
N LEU A 131 -2.55 1.94 -9.51
CA LEU A 131 -2.51 0.57 -10.03
C LEU A 131 -3.00 -0.41 -8.97
N ARG A 132 -3.64 -1.49 -9.41
CA ARG A 132 -4.09 -2.58 -8.55
C ARG A 132 -2.99 -3.66 -8.45
N ASN A 133 -2.68 -4.13 -7.25
CA ASN A 133 -1.83 -5.29 -7.03
C ASN A 133 -2.52 -6.53 -7.66
N CYS A 134 -1.75 -7.37 -8.33
CA CYS A 134 -2.21 -8.60 -8.97
C CYS A 134 -2.54 -9.73 -7.97
N GLN A 135 -2.07 -9.63 -6.73
CA GLN A 135 -2.30 -10.62 -5.68
C GLN A 135 -3.25 -10.07 -4.59
N PRO A 136 -4.13 -10.91 -4.02
CA PRO A 136 -4.95 -10.55 -2.87
C PRO A 136 -4.09 -9.98 -1.72
N PRO A 137 -4.50 -8.87 -1.08
CA PRO A 137 -5.82 -8.24 -1.10
C PRO A 137 -6.02 -7.19 -2.21
N ASN A 138 -5.24 -7.21 -3.29
CA ASN A 138 -5.38 -6.33 -4.46
C ASN A 138 -5.21 -4.83 -4.12
N GLN A 139 -4.18 -4.46 -3.33
CA GLN A 139 -3.93 -3.07 -2.90
C GLN A 139 -3.94 -2.07 -4.06
N LEU A 140 -4.47 -0.87 -3.81
CA LEU A 140 -4.49 0.24 -4.77
C LEU A 140 -3.32 1.20 -4.47
N ARG A 141 -2.27 1.13 -5.28
CA ARG A 141 -1.03 1.90 -5.09
C ARG A 141 -0.99 3.12 -6.00
N VAL A 142 -0.87 4.30 -5.40
CA VAL A 142 -0.94 5.58 -6.11
C VAL A 142 0.26 5.76 -7.06
N LEU A 143 0.00 6.23 -8.28
CA LEU A 143 0.98 6.75 -9.24
C LEU A 143 1.03 8.27 -9.23
N LEU A 144 -0.15 8.90 -9.25
CA LEU A 144 -0.35 10.35 -9.24
C LEU A 144 -1.47 10.71 -8.28
N ALA A 145 -1.32 11.84 -7.58
CA ALA A 145 -2.37 12.47 -6.79
C ALA A 145 -2.48 13.95 -7.15
N ARG A 146 -3.72 14.46 -7.21
CA ARG A 146 -4.05 15.87 -7.44
C ARG A 146 -5.05 16.35 -6.39
N LEU A 147 -4.74 17.48 -5.77
CA LEU A 147 -5.58 18.19 -4.82
C LEU A 147 -6.48 19.22 -5.53
N THR A 148 -7.51 19.69 -4.82
CA THR A 148 -8.42 20.76 -5.29
C THR A 148 -7.74 22.12 -5.46
N ASP A 149 -6.61 22.37 -4.79
CA ASP A 149 -5.78 23.58 -4.98
C ASP A 149 -4.88 23.50 -6.25
N GLY A 150 -4.97 22.42 -7.02
CA GLY A 150 -4.16 22.16 -8.21
C GLY A 150 -2.83 21.44 -7.93
N THR A 151 -2.40 21.30 -6.67
CA THR A 151 -1.18 20.57 -6.29
C THR A 151 -1.23 19.16 -6.86
N THR A 152 -0.35 18.87 -7.81
CA THR A 152 -0.25 17.57 -8.48
C THR A 152 1.12 16.97 -8.17
N VAL A 153 1.13 15.71 -7.72
CA VAL A 153 2.35 14.93 -7.45
C VAL A 153 2.28 13.60 -8.17
N ALA A 154 3.38 13.18 -8.80
CA ALA A 154 3.46 11.96 -9.58
C ALA A 154 4.77 11.21 -9.31
N ARG A 155 4.85 9.94 -9.72
CA ARG A 155 6.09 9.14 -9.65
C ARG A 155 6.31 8.30 -10.91
N ALA A 156 7.58 8.06 -11.24
CA ALA A 156 7.96 7.21 -12.38
C ALA A 156 7.49 5.75 -12.24
N LYS A 157 7.48 5.03 -13.37
CA LYS A 157 7.27 3.57 -13.42
C LYS A 157 8.34 2.86 -12.57
N THR A 158 7.94 1.80 -11.86
CA THR A 158 8.81 0.94 -11.05
C THR A 158 8.85 -0.47 -11.63
N ALA A 159 9.92 -1.22 -11.37
CA ALA A 159 10.15 -2.53 -12.00
C ALA A 159 9.03 -3.56 -11.76
N ASN A 160 8.29 -3.45 -10.65
CA ASN A 160 7.16 -4.32 -10.31
C ASN A 160 5.82 -3.88 -10.95
N GLN A 161 5.83 -3.14 -12.06
CA GLN A 161 4.64 -2.69 -12.78
C GLN A 161 4.54 -3.43 -14.13
N VAL A 162 3.74 -4.49 -14.15
CA VAL A 162 3.61 -5.45 -15.25
C VAL A 162 2.47 -5.10 -16.21
N ASN A 163 2.47 -5.70 -17.39
CA ASN A 163 1.44 -5.49 -18.41
C ASN A 163 0.46 -6.66 -18.36
N GLY A 164 -0.58 -6.56 -17.52
CA GLY A 164 -1.48 -7.66 -17.21
C GLY A 164 -0.97 -8.52 -16.04
N CYS A 165 -1.89 -9.02 -15.22
CA CYS A 165 -1.57 -9.96 -14.15
C CYS A 165 -1.43 -11.39 -14.67
N SER A 166 -0.36 -12.08 -14.27
CA SER A 166 -0.29 -13.54 -14.37
C SER A 166 -1.28 -14.16 -13.38
N SER A 167 -2.17 -15.03 -13.88
CA SER A 167 -3.25 -15.69 -13.12
C SER A 167 -2.78 -16.94 -12.36
#